data_AF-A0A3C1B6C4-F1
#
_entry.id   AF-A0A3C1B6C4-F1
#
_cell.length_a   1.000
_cell.length_b   1.000
_cell.length_c   1.000
_cell.angle_alpha   90.00
_cell.angle_beta   90.00
_cell.angle_gamma   90.00
#
_symmetry.space_group_name_H-M   'P 1'
#
loop_
_entity.id
_entity.type
_entity.pdbx_description
1 polymer ?
#
loop_
_entity_poly.entity_id
_entity_poly.type
_entity_poly.pdbx_seq_one_letter_code
_entity_poly.pdbx_strand_id
1 'polypeptide(L)'
;MGMCLAGNRLVLRPLEPKDCAEIVRILANPVISYWVPVLPFPYTASDAKGFFNLLQDNPHRQVWAITLKEEFIGLIEEYPNFGFWLDPAF
;
A
#
# COMPACT_ATOMS: atom_id res chain seq x y z
N MET A 1 14.48 10.67 2.54
CA MET A 1 14.76 9.79 1.39
C MET A 1 14.54 8.36 1.87
N GLY A 2 13.43 7.72 1.53
CA GLY A 2 13.17 6.35 1.99
C GLY A 2 14.04 5.34 1.23
N MET A 3 14.44 4.26 1.90
CA MET A 3 15.25 3.20 1.30
C MET A 3 14.44 2.43 0.24
N CYS A 4 15.06 2.13 -0.90
CA CYS A 4 14.50 1.28 -1.95
C CYS A 4 15.18 -0.09 -1.92
N LEU A 5 14.41 -1.17 -2.06
CA LEU A 5 14.89 -2.55 -2.11
C LEU A 5 14.52 -3.15 -3.47
N ALA A 6 15.51 -3.67 -4.20
CA ALA A 6 15.30 -4.25 -5.52
C ALA A 6 15.58 -5.76 -5.48
N GLY A 7 14.63 -6.55 -5.97
CA GLY A 7 14.81 -7.97 -6.27
C GLY A 7 14.82 -8.22 -7.78
N ASN A 8 14.82 -9.49 -8.19
CA ASN A 8 14.86 -9.86 -9.62
C ASN A 8 13.61 -9.44 -10.41
N ARG A 9 12.48 -9.23 -9.73
CA ARG A 9 11.19 -8.91 -10.36
C ARG A 9 10.48 -7.73 -9.71
N LEU A 10 10.61 -7.59 -8.40
CA LEU A 10 9.89 -6.62 -7.60
C LEU A 10 10.84 -5.52 -7.11
N VAL A 11 10.31 -4.31 -7.03
CA VAL A 11 10.96 -3.18 -6.37
C VAL A 11 10.06 -2.72 -5.22
N LEU A 12 10.63 -2.60 -4.04
CA LEU A 12 10.02 -1.93 -2.90
C LEU A 12 10.55 -0.51 -2.87
N ARG A 13 9.68 0.46 -3.11
CA ARG A 13 10.06 1.88 -3.10
C ARG A 13 9.24 2.64 -2.07
N PRO A 14 9.70 3.83 -1.64
CA PRO A 14 8.87 4.69 -0.81
C PRO A 14 7.49 4.89 -1.43
N LEU A 15 6.47 4.85 -0.57
CA LEU A 15 5.10 5.14 -0.97
C LEU A 15 5.01 6.62 -1.35
N GLU A 16 4.38 6.93 -2.48
CA GLU A 16 4.26 8.28 -3.02
C GLU A 16 2.79 8.68 -3.17
N PRO A 17 2.44 9.97 -3.12
CA PRO A 17 1.06 10.43 -3.29
C PRO A 17 0.40 9.94 -4.60
N LYS A 18 1.18 9.68 -5.65
CA LYS A 18 0.69 9.15 -6.93
C LYS A 18 0.08 7.74 -6.82
N ASP A 19 0.46 6.99 -5.79
CA ASP A 19 -0.02 5.62 -5.56
C ASP A 19 -1.46 5.58 -5.03
N CYS A 20 -1.97 6.72 -4.57
CA CYS A 20 -3.30 6.85 -3.97
C CYS A 20 -4.42 6.29 -4.87
N ALA A 21 -4.37 6.57 -6.17
CA ALA A 21 -5.37 6.08 -7.11
C ALA A 21 -5.38 4.55 -7.20
N GLU A 22 -4.21 3.91 -7.24
CA GLU A 22 -4.08 2.46 -7.31
C GLU A 22 -4.45 1.79 -5.98
N ILE A 23 -4.09 2.38 -4.84
CA ILE A 23 -4.52 1.91 -3.52
C ILE A 23 -6.05 1.87 -3.45
N VAL A 24 -6.73 2.95 -3.86
CA VAL A 24 -8.20 3.00 -3.86
C VAL A 24 -8.78 1.96 -4.81
N ARG A 25 -8.26 1.86 -6.03
CA ARG A 25 -8.71 0.88 -7.02
C ARG A 25 -8.62 -0.55 -6.50
N ILE A 26 -7.47 -0.91 -5.92
CA ILE A 26 -7.21 -2.27 -5.44
C ILE A 26 -8.07 -2.56 -4.20
N LEU A 27 -8.06 -1.67 -3.20
CA LEU A 27 -8.78 -1.89 -1.94
C LEU A 27 -10.31 -1.76 -2.05
N ALA A 28 -10.83 -1.19 -3.14
CA ALA A 28 -12.24 -1.26 -3.48
C ALA A 28 -12.68 -2.65 -3.98
N ASN A 29 -11.74 -3.56 -4.28
CA ASN A 29 -12.06 -4.93 -4.68
C ASN A 29 -12.51 -5.77 -3.47
N PRO A 30 -13.72 -6.36 -3.47
CA PRO A 30 -14.21 -7.17 -2.35
C PRO A 30 -13.35 -8.40 -2.04
N VAL A 31 -12.60 -8.93 -3.04
CA VAL A 31 -11.71 -10.08 -2.84
C VAL A 31 -10.58 -9.73 -1.88
N ILE A 32 -9.99 -8.54 -1.99
CA ILE A 32 -8.88 -8.14 -1.12
C ILE A 32 -9.37 -7.54 0.20
N SER A 33 -10.52 -6.82 0.19
CA SER A 33 -11.05 -6.19 1.40
C SER A 33 -11.43 -7.21 2.49
N TYR A 34 -11.68 -8.47 2.12
CA TYR A 34 -11.89 -9.57 3.07
C TYR A 34 -10.63 -9.91 3.88
N TRP A 35 -9.43 -9.76 3.30
CA TRP A 35 -8.16 -10.16 3.92
C TRP A 35 -7.45 -9.02 4.65
N VAL A 36 -7.78 -7.77 4.35
CA VAL A 36 -7.17 -6.60 4.97
C VAL A 36 -7.96 -6.21 6.22
N PRO A 37 -7.41 -6.34 7.45
CA PRO A 37 -8.14 -6.05 8.67
C PRO A 37 -8.52 -4.56 8.78
N VAL A 38 -9.72 -4.29 9.31
CA VAL A 38 -10.19 -2.93 9.66
C VAL A 38 -10.23 -1.97 8.46
N LEU A 39 -10.45 -2.51 7.25
CA LEU A 39 -10.61 -1.71 6.05
C LEU A 39 -12.07 -1.23 5.88
N PRO A 40 -12.34 0.08 5.74
CA PRO A 40 -13.65 0.55 5.28
C PRO A 40 -14.03 -0.08 3.94
N PHE A 41 -15.30 -0.45 3.79
CA PHE A 41 -15.80 -0.98 2.52
C PHE A 41 -17.07 -0.23 2.06
N PRO A 42 -17.06 0.35 0.84
CA PRO A 42 -15.93 0.43 -0.09
C PRO A 42 -14.83 1.37 0.42
N TYR A 43 -13.58 1.10 0.06
CA TYR A 43 -12.45 1.98 0.36
C TYR A 43 -12.44 3.18 -0.59
N THR A 44 -12.30 4.39 -0.06
CA THR A 44 -12.43 5.64 -0.82
C THR A 44 -11.14 6.46 -0.85
N ALA A 45 -11.11 7.49 -1.70
CA ALA A 45 -10.02 8.46 -1.71
C ALA A 45 -9.84 9.21 -0.38
N SER A 46 -10.92 9.40 0.39
CA SER A 46 -10.85 10.00 1.73
C SER A 46 -10.12 9.06 2.71
N ASP A 47 -10.39 7.75 2.62
CA ASP A 47 -9.72 6.75 3.45
C ASP A 47 -8.23 6.66 3.11
N ALA A 48 -7.90 6.69 1.81
CA ALA A 48 -6.52 6.75 1.35
C ALA A 48 -5.81 8.00 1.90
N LYS A 49 -6.44 9.18 1.82
CA LYS A 49 -5.89 10.41 2.41
C LYS A 49 -5.66 10.26 3.92
N GLY A 50 -6.61 9.66 4.64
CA GLY A 50 -6.48 9.35 6.06
C GLY A 50 -5.28 8.44 6.35
N PHE A 51 -5.06 7.42 5.52
CA PHE A 51 -3.90 6.54 5.62
C PHE A 51 -2.58 7.30 5.41
N PHE A 52 -2.46 8.16 4.39
CA PHE A 52 -1.26 8.98 4.19
C PHE A 52 -0.98 9.93 5.37
N ASN A 53 -2.02 10.56 5.94
CA ASN A 53 -1.87 11.37 7.13
C ASN A 53 -1.35 10.53 8.32
N LEU A 54 -1.89 9.33 8.50
CA LEU A 54 -1.44 8.40 9.55
C LEU A 54 0.04 8.03 9.38
N LEU A 55 0.53 7.87 8.15
CA LEU A 55 1.96 7.62 7.90
C LEU A 55 2.84 8.83 8.25
N GLN A 56 2.36 10.05 7.97
CA GLN A 56 3.07 11.27 8.36
C GLN A 56 3.16 11.43 9.88
N ASP A 57 2.08 11.11 10.59
CA ASP A 57 2.01 11.20 12.05
C ASP A 57 2.79 10.08 12.75
N ASN A 58 3.12 8.99 12.04
CA ASN A 58 3.84 7.82 12.58
C ASN A 58 5.11 7.51 11.77
N PRO A 59 6.20 8.31 11.89
CA PRO A 59 7.40 8.14 11.09
C PRO A 59 8.14 6.82 11.33
N HIS A 60 7.83 6.10 12.42
CA HIS A 60 8.36 4.76 12.69
C HIS A 60 7.68 3.67 11.87
N ARG A 61 6.48 3.92 11.31
CA ARG A 61 5.77 2.99 10.44
C ARG A 61 6.40 3.01 9.06
N GLN A 62 7.21 1.98 8.77
CA GLN A 62 7.82 1.84 7.46
C GLN A 62 6.84 1.17 6.50
N VAL A 63 6.64 1.82 5.35
CA VAL A 63 5.72 1.37 4.31
C VAL A 63 6.37 1.55 2.95
N TRP A 64 6.26 0.54 2.11
CA TRP A 64 6.73 0.57 0.74
C TRP A 64 5.60 0.22 -0.23
N ALA A 65 5.60 0.91 -1.36
CA ALA A 65 4.91 0.42 -2.54
C ALA A 65 5.68 -0.78 -3.10
N ILE A 66 4.96 -1.85 -3.39
CA ILE A 66 5.46 -3.01 -4.13
C ILE A 66 5.19 -2.73 -5.60
N THR A 67 6.23 -2.72 -6.43
CA THR A 67 6.08 -2.54 -7.87
C THR A 67 6.64 -3.69 -8.69
N LEU A 68 5.97 -3.99 -9.80
CA LEU A 68 6.40 -4.92 -10.85
C LEU A 68 6.43 -4.15 -12.17
N LYS A 69 7.60 -4.08 -12.83
CA LYS A 69 7.78 -3.26 -14.05
C LYS A 69 7.24 -1.82 -13.88
N GLU A 70 7.52 -1.21 -12.72
CA GLU A 70 7.07 0.13 -12.31
C GLU A 70 5.58 0.26 -11.93
N GLU A 71 4.74 -0.73 -12.25
CA GLU A 71 3.32 -0.74 -11.87
C GLU A 71 3.18 -1.00 -10.37
N PHE A 72 2.32 -0.22 -9.70
CA PHE A 72 1.95 -0.45 -8.31
C PHE A 72 1.07 -1.69 -8.23
N ILE A 73 1.53 -2.72 -7.52
CA ILE A 73 0.79 -3.97 -7.37
C ILE A 73 0.42 -4.26 -5.92
N GLY A 74 0.79 -3.40 -4.98
CA GLY A 74 0.50 -3.62 -3.58
C GLY A 74 1.36 -2.81 -2.63
N LEU A 75 1.21 -3.13 -1.36
CA LEU A 75 1.86 -2.44 -0.26
C LEU A 75 2.39 -3.45 0.75
N ILE A 76 3.56 -3.15 1.29
CA ILE A 76 4.21 -3.89 2.37
C ILE A 76 4.55 -2.92 3.48
N GLU A 77 4.30 -3.34 4.72
CA GLU A 77 4.59 -2.54 5.89
C GLU A 77 5.16 -3.35 7.04
N GLU A 78 5.91 -2.66 7.88
CA GLU A 78 6.51 -3.19 9.08
C GLU A 78 6.14 -2.28 10.27
N TYR A 79 4.90 -2.38 10.77
CA TYR A 79 4.48 -1.78 12.06
C TYR A 79 3.01 -2.07 12.41
N PRO A 80 2.67 -2.40 13.68
CA PRO A 80 3.53 -3.01 14.70
C PRO A 80 3.86 -4.48 14.36
N ASN A 81 3.16 -5.03 13.36
CA ASN A 81 3.40 -6.35 12.79
C ASN A 81 3.71 -6.20 11.31
N PHE A 82 4.39 -7.19 10.76
CA PHE A 82 4.62 -7.29 9.33
C PHE A 82 3.31 -7.60 8.59
N GLY A 83 3.02 -6.85 7.53
CA GLY A 83 1.82 -7.03 6.73
C GLY A 83 2.04 -6.65 5.28
N PHE A 84 1.32 -7.32 4.37
CA PHE A 84 1.31 -6.95 2.96
C PHE A 84 -0.03 -7.31 2.33
N TRP A 85 -0.33 -6.65 1.22
CA TRP A 85 -1.42 -7.02 0.33
C TRP A 85 -1.01 -6.73 -1.11
N LEU A 86 -1.59 -7.48 -2.05
CA LEU A 86 -1.30 -7.36 -3.47
C LEU A 86 -2.59 -7.37 -4.28
N ASP A 87 -2.61 -6.69 -5.42
CA ASP A 87 -3.71 -6.70 -6.37
C ASP A 87 -4.03 -8.14 -6.82
N PRO A 88 -5.25 -8.66 -6.68
CA PRO A 88 -5.58 -9.98 -7.22
C PRO A 88 -5.36 -10.11 -8.75
N ALA A 89 -5.18 -8.99 -9.47
CA ALA A 89 -5.05 -8.93 -10.93
C ALA A 89 -3.61 -8.80 -11.49
N PHE A 90 -2.54 -8.76 -10.66
CA PHE A 90 -1.15 -8.59 -11.17
C PHE A 90 -0.48 -9.88 -11.66
#